data_AF-A0A922VFD7-F1
#
_entry.id   AF-A0A922VFD7-F1
#
_cell.length_a   1.000
_cell.length_b   1.000
_cell.length_c   1.000
_cell.angle_alpha   90.00
_cell.angle_beta   90.00
_cell.angle_gamma   90.00
#
_symmetry.space_group_name_H-M   'P 1'
#
loop_
_entity.id
_entity.type
_entity.pdbx_description
1 polymer ?
#
loop_
_entity_poly.entity_id
_entity_poly.type
_entity_poly.pdbx_seq_one_letter_code
_entity_poly.pdbx_strand_id
1 'polypeptide(L)' 'DATSFQHDLEWDSLTVMDFVANIEDEFDIIITMNMQAEIENVGQLVDAVIKLKG' A
#
# COMPACT_ATOMS: atom_id res chain seq x y z
N ASP A 1 -16.50 -3.79 -3.04
CA ASP A 1 -16.00 -2.75 -2.13
C ASP A 1 -14.55 -3.02 -1.79
N ALA A 2 -13.71 -2.02 -1.90
CA ALA A 2 -12.31 -2.10 -1.49
C ALA A 2 -12.18 -1.42 -0.12
N THR A 3 -11.49 -2.07 0.82
CA THR A 3 -11.27 -1.54 2.16
C THR A 3 -10.32 -0.34 2.10
N SER A 4 -10.83 0.85 2.40
CA SER A 4 -10.05 2.09 2.47
C SER A 4 -9.20 2.14 3.74
N PHE A 5 -7.95 2.58 3.62
CA PHE A 5 -7.08 2.75 4.78
C PHE A 5 -7.62 3.81 5.75
N GLN A 6 -8.08 4.95 5.23
CA GLN A 6 -8.53 6.05 6.08
C GLN A 6 -9.99 5.87 6.55
N HIS A 7 -10.89 5.42 5.68
CA HIS A 7 -12.32 5.39 6.01
C HIS A 7 -12.77 4.14 6.74
N ASP A 8 -12.22 2.96 6.40
CA ASP A 8 -12.66 1.69 7.00
C ASP A 8 -11.73 1.23 8.13
N LEU A 9 -10.42 1.42 7.96
CA LEU A 9 -9.42 1.01 8.96
C LEU A 9 -9.02 2.14 9.92
N GLU A 10 -9.41 3.39 9.61
CA GLU A 10 -9.05 4.59 10.37
C GLU A 10 -7.53 4.77 10.55
N TRP A 11 -6.74 4.29 9.58
CA TRP A 11 -5.29 4.43 9.58
C TRP A 11 -4.89 5.84 9.15
N ASP A 12 -3.95 6.41 9.89
CA ASP A 12 -3.28 7.65 9.49
C ASP A 12 -2.20 7.38 8.43
N SER A 13 -1.64 8.46 7.88
CA SER A 13 -0.62 8.36 6.83
C SER A 13 0.66 7.66 7.30
N LEU A 14 1.01 7.77 8.59
CA LEU A 14 2.20 7.13 9.15
C LEU A 14 2.01 5.62 9.25
N THR A 15 0.83 5.18 9.70
CA THR A 15 0.45 3.76 9.77
C THR A 15 0.45 3.12 8.39
N VAL A 16 -0.06 3.83 7.37
CA VAL A 16 0.00 3.36 5.98
C VAL A 16 1.45 3.28 5.49
N MET A 17 2.29 4.28 5.79
CA MET A 17 3.72 4.27 5.42
C MET A 17 4.46 3.08 6.05
N ASP A 18 4.30 2.86 7.35
CA ASP A 18 4.95 1.75 8.05
C ASP A 18 4.47 0.40 7.51
N PHE A 19 3.17 0.29 7.16
CA PHE A 19 2.64 -0.91 6.54
C PHE A 19 3.21 -1.15 5.13
N VAL A 20 3.28 -0.12 4.29
CA VAL A 20 3.87 -0.23 2.95
C VAL A 20 5.34 -0.63 3.05
N ALA A 21 6.11 -0.05 3.97
CA ALA A 21 7.51 -0.43 4.18
C ALA A 21 7.68 -1.92 4.57
N ASN A 22 6.79 -2.46 5.41
CA ASN A 22 6.80 -3.89 5.74
C ASN A 22 6.47 -4.77 4.53
N ILE A 23 5.57 -4.33 3.65
CA ILE A 23 5.23 -5.03 2.41
C ILE A 23 6.41 -4.96 1.42
N GLU A 24 7.10 -3.83 1.31
CA GLU A 24 8.29 -3.68 0.48
C GLU A 24 9.39 -4.68 0.87
N ASP A 25 9.63 -4.86 2.18
CA ASP A 25 10.62 -5.81 2.71
C ASP A 25 10.19 -7.26 2.50
N GLU A 26 8.98 -7.64 2.93
CA GLU A 26 8.46 -9.02 2.82
C GLU A 26 8.43 -9.50 1.37
N PHE A 27 8.06 -8.61 0.46
CA PHE A 27 8.03 -8.90 -0.95
C PHE A 27 9.27 -8.42 -1.67
N ASP A 28 10.41 -8.01 -1.09
CA ASP A 28 11.61 -7.59 -1.85
C ASP A 28 11.27 -6.73 -3.10
N ILE A 29 10.47 -5.68 -2.91
CA ILE A 29 10.03 -4.72 -3.95
C ILE A 29 10.22 -3.28 -3.46
N ILE A 30 10.14 -2.32 -4.38
CA ILE A 30 10.12 -0.89 -4.06
C ILE A 30 8.88 -0.25 -4.66
N ILE A 31 8.00 0.27 -3.82
CA ILE A 31 6.84 1.08 -4.19
C ILE A 31 7.29 2.54 -4.16
N THR A 32 7.48 3.11 -5.34
CA THR A 32 7.87 4.53 -5.47
C THR A 32 6.88 5.46 -4.78
N MET A 33 7.36 6.61 -4.27
CA MET A 33 6.50 7.59 -3.57
C MET A 33 5.29 8.05 -4.40
N ASN A 34 5.45 8.19 -5.72
CA ASN A 34 4.34 8.55 -6.61
C ASN A 34 3.28 7.44 -6.69
N MET A 35 3.69 6.16 -6.69
CA MET A 35 2.73 5.05 -6.64
C MET A 35 2.02 5.00 -5.29
N GLN A 36 2.75 5.22 -4.19
CA GLN A 36 2.15 5.23 -2.85
C GLN A 36 1.11 6.33 -2.68
N ALA A 37 1.33 7.51 -3.28
CA ALA A 37 0.36 8.61 -3.27
C ALA A 37 -0.97 8.27 -3.96
N GLU A 38 -1.00 7.26 -4.83
CA GLU A 38 -2.20 6.78 -5.52
C GLU A 38 -2.90 5.61 -4.80
N ILE A 39 -2.30 5.09 -3.72
CA ILE A 39 -2.81 3.95 -2.95
C ILE A 39 -3.63 4.45 -1.75
N GLU A 40 -4.94 4.30 -1.81
CA GLU A 40 -5.91 4.72 -0.79
C GLU A 40 -6.66 3.53 -0.16
N ASN A 41 -6.60 2.35 -0.77
CA ASN A 41 -7.24 1.14 -0.29
C ASN A 41 -6.36 -0.12 -0.46
N VAL A 42 -6.73 -1.18 0.26
CA VAL A 42 -5.98 -2.46 0.28
C VAL A 42 -5.89 -3.09 -1.12
N GLY A 43 -6.94 -2.95 -1.94
CA GLY A 43 -6.96 -3.47 -3.31
C GLY A 43 -5.88 -2.85 -4.19
N GLN A 44 -5.73 -1.52 -4.15
CA GLN A 44 -4.70 -0.80 -4.90
C GLN A 44 -3.28 -1.18 -4.46
N LEU A 45 -3.08 -1.41 -3.16
CA LEU A 45 -1.78 -1.88 -2.66
C LEU A 45 -1.46 -3.28 -3.20
N VAL A 46 -2.43 -4.20 -3.17
CA VAL A 46 -2.27 -5.56 -3.71
C VAL A 46 -1.98 -5.52 -5.22
N ASP A 47 -2.71 -4.69 -5.97
CA ASP A 47 -2.47 -4.53 -7.40
C ASP A 47 -1.06 -3.99 -7.70
N ALA A 48 -0.57 -3.04 -6.89
CA ALA A 48 0.80 -2.54 -6.99
C ALA A 48 1.84 -3.64 -6.71
N VAL A 49 1.64 -4.46 -5.68
CA VAL A 49 2.51 -5.60 -5.37
C VAL A 49 2.55 -6.59 -6.52
N ILE A 50 1.38 -6.98 -7.07
CA ILE A 50 1.30 -7.91 -8.21
C ILE A 50 2.03 -7.35 -9.42
N LYS A 51 1.86 -6.06 -9.71
CA LYS A 51 2.53 -5.39 -10.84
C LYS A 51 4.05 -5.32 -10.69
N LEU A 52 4.58 -5.20 -9.47
CA LEU A 52 6.02 -5.11 -9.22
C LEU A 52 6.70 -6.47 -9.13
N LYS A 53 5.94 -7.52 -8.78
CA LYS A 53 6.45 -8.90 -8.73
C LYS A 53 6.35 -9.66 -10.05
N GLY A 54 5.45 -9.28 -10.95
CA GLY A 54 5.28 -9.85 -12.29
C GLY A 54 6.05 -9.12 -13.37
#